data_AF-A0A9E5YVN0-F1
#
_entry.id   AF-A0A9E5YVN0-F1
#
_cell.length_a   1.000
_cell.length_b   1.000
_cell.length_c   1.000
_cell.angle_alpha   90.00
_cell.angle_beta   90.00
_cell.angle_gamma   90.00
#
_symmetry.space_group_name_H-M   'P 1'
#
loop_
_entity.id
_entity.type
_entity.pdbx_description
1 polymer ?
#
loop_
_entity_poly.entity_id
_entity_poly.type
_entity_poly.pdbx_seq_one_letter_code
_entity_poly.pdbx_strand_id
1 'polypeptide(L)'
;MALGASAAAQGDLVKSRTRPDVYLVNELGGRDVFPNESVFFSWENDFDSVITLSDEEIADLPIGRRMRYKPCTYLVKSQTNPDVYHAGESGMLRRITSETQASTLFGANWPSLVRDVSDVFWLDYVKGEDFDNSSGAEVCPNDGDLIPNGSSARTGWTKDVILVNYVDRENIVWPTESTTLQDAFGPRMLAGQYDFHRGIDIAGETGDLVYSIDDGTVYRIYHEGEVGSPFKNGGNVVILKHEIQNPINFLGRDHVTYFSYYLHLDQITIPDIAEDDEWITEKGMQIGTLGASGTANTEHLHLETRIGEFGTLDDASVNPFLYLSYNNINSLQIEPDTLNESRFLITSDREELDVNAIYITSGADTRIINFSTREGIDPNNRDNNIYNSIVLEPLNFNKNSDKYEMYIEYIGEGEVNDIKVIDIFGNGVRLYR
;
A
#
# COMPACT_ATOMS: atom_id res chain seq x y z
N MET A 1 -36.19 10.68 15.90
CA MET A 1 -36.05 9.31 16.42
C MET A 1 -34.57 9.06 16.62
N ALA A 2 -34.17 8.55 17.77
CA ALA A 2 -32.76 8.34 18.10
C ALA A 2 -32.19 7.24 17.20
N LEU A 3 -31.08 7.55 16.51
CA LEU A 3 -30.24 6.57 15.82
C LEU A 3 -29.68 5.63 16.90
N GLY A 4 -30.08 4.36 16.86
CA GLY A 4 -29.45 3.33 17.70
C GLY A 4 -28.05 3.08 17.15
N ALA A 5 -27.02 3.29 17.96
CA ALA A 5 -25.67 2.86 17.61
C ALA A 5 -25.68 1.33 17.40
N SER A 6 -25.11 0.85 16.29
CA SER A 6 -24.89 -0.59 16.07
C SER A 6 -24.14 -1.17 17.27
N ALA A 7 -24.63 -2.30 17.80
CA ALA A 7 -24.04 -2.99 18.95
C ALA A 7 -22.76 -3.77 18.62
N ALA A 8 -22.40 -3.92 17.34
CA ALA A 8 -21.23 -4.66 16.92
C ALA A 8 -20.00 -3.75 16.76
N ALA A 9 -18.87 -4.22 17.26
CA ALA A 9 -17.58 -3.57 17.18
C ALA A 9 -16.75 -4.10 16.01
N GLN A 10 -15.72 -3.34 15.62
CA GLN A 10 -14.69 -3.81 14.69
C GLN A 10 -14.17 -5.20 15.11
N GLY A 11 -14.06 -6.10 14.13
CA GLY A 11 -13.59 -7.47 14.34
C GLY A 11 -14.68 -8.46 14.76
N ASP A 12 -15.89 -8.01 15.05
CA ASP A 12 -17.02 -8.89 15.33
C ASP A 12 -17.47 -9.61 14.06
N LEU A 13 -17.87 -10.86 14.22
CA LEU A 13 -18.57 -11.60 13.18
C LEU A 13 -20.06 -11.41 13.39
N VAL A 14 -20.76 -10.98 12.36
CA VAL A 14 -22.18 -10.65 12.45
C VAL A 14 -22.99 -11.36 11.39
N LYS A 15 -24.26 -11.61 11.71
CA LYS A 15 -25.26 -12.08 10.75
C LYS A 15 -26.61 -11.43 11.01
N SER A 16 -27.45 -11.42 9.98
CA SER A 16 -28.84 -11.02 10.10
C SER A 16 -29.68 -12.13 10.76
N ARG A 17 -30.81 -11.75 11.37
CA ARG A 17 -31.79 -12.71 11.89
C ARG A 17 -32.45 -13.54 10.78
N THR A 18 -32.63 -12.96 9.61
CA THR A 18 -33.40 -13.56 8.51
C THR A 18 -32.52 -14.17 7.42
N ARG A 19 -31.21 -13.89 7.42
CA ARG A 19 -30.27 -14.39 6.41
C ARG A 19 -29.10 -15.17 7.03
N PRO A 20 -28.64 -16.26 6.37
CA PRO A 20 -27.55 -17.07 6.87
C PRO A 20 -26.16 -16.47 6.61
N ASP A 21 -26.05 -15.45 5.74
CA ASP A 21 -24.79 -14.81 5.37
C ASP A 21 -24.06 -14.28 6.60
N VAL A 22 -22.76 -14.57 6.68
CA VAL A 22 -21.89 -14.12 7.77
C VAL A 22 -20.97 -13.03 7.25
N TYR A 23 -20.77 -12.02 8.08
CA TYR A 23 -19.92 -10.87 7.77
C TYR A 23 -18.90 -10.63 8.87
N LEU A 24 -17.75 -10.10 8.51
CA LEU A 24 -16.81 -9.50 9.45
C LEU A 24 -17.07 -7.99 9.50
N VAL A 25 -17.29 -7.44 10.68
CA VAL A 25 -17.34 -5.99 10.88
C VAL A 25 -15.92 -5.47 10.68
N ASN A 26 -15.71 -4.81 9.55
CA ASN A 26 -14.39 -4.32 9.18
C ASN A 26 -14.03 -3.06 9.96
N GLU A 27 -12.77 -2.63 9.83
CA GLU A 27 -12.22 -1.48 10.56
C GLU A 27 -12.90 -0.15 10.18
N LEU A 28 -13.65 -0.13 9.08
CA LEU A 28 -14.39 1.01 8.54
C LEU A 28 -15.85 1.06 9.03
N GLY A 29 -16.26 0.14 9.91
CA GLY A 29 -17.65 0.01 10.35
C GLY A 29 -18.59 -0.56 9.27
N GLY A 30 -18.04 -1.14 8.20
CA GLY A 30 -18.76 -1.89 7.18
C GLY A 30 -18.75 -3.40 7.45
N ARG A 31 -19.35 -4.16 6.55
CA ARG A 31 -19.49 -5.62 6.65
C ARG A 31 -18.80 -6.30 5.46
N ASP A 32 -17.64 -6.91 5.72
CA ASP A 32 -16.94 -7.75 4.73
C ASP A 32 -17.63 -9.10 4.64
N VAL A 33 -17.87 -9.60 3.42
CA VAL A 33 -18.75 -10.74 3.15
C VAL A 33 -17.96 -12.03 3.06
N PHE A 34 -18.30 -13.04 3.86
CA PHE A 34 -17.82 -14.40 3.63
C PHE A 34 -18.59 -15.03 2.47
N PRO A 35 -17.94 -15.35 1.33
CA PRO A 35 -18.65 -15.80 0.14
C PRO A 35 -19.20 -17.24 0.28
N ASN A 36 -18.62 -18.03 1.18
CA ASN A 36 -19.06 -19.39 1.50
C ASN A 36 -18.44 -19.86 2.82
N GLU A 37 -18.95 -20.98 3.32
CA GLU A 37 -18.50 -21.61 4.57
C GLU A 37 -17.02 -22.02 4.53
N SER A 38 -16.50 -22.47 3.38
CA SER A 38 -15.10 -22.89 3.28
C SER A 38 -14.13 -21.74 3.51
N VAL A 39 -14.47 -20.55 3.01
CA VAL A 39 -13.71 -19.33 3.30
C VAL A 39 -13.86 -18.96 4.77
N PHE A 40 -15.09 -18.97 5.33
CA PHE A 40 -15.30 -18.69 6.75
C PHE A 40 -14.47 -19.60 7.66
N PHE A 41 -14.49 -20.91 7.43
CA PHE A 41 -13.75 -21.91 8.21
C PHE A 41 -12.23 -21.89 8.00
N SER A 42 -11.73 -21.07 7.07
CA SER A 42 -10.30 -20.77 7.03
C SER A 42 -9.89 -19.70 8.05
N TRP A 43 -10.83 -18.89 8.52
CA TRP A 43 -10.60 -17.83 9.51
C TRP A 43 -10.99 -18.25 10.92
N GLU A 44 -12.07 -19.01 11.06
CA GLU A 44 -12.70 -19.34 12.35
C GLU A 44 -12.97 -20.84 12.44
N ASN A 45 -13.05 -21.39 13.66
CA ASN A 45 -13.24 -22.84 13.86
C ASN A 45 -14.72 -23.27 13.84
N ASP A 46 -15.61 -22.37 14.21
CA ASP A 46 -17.04 -22.58 14.37
C ASP A 46 -17.80 -21.25 14.22
N PHE A 47 -19.12 -21.28 14.37
CA PHE A 47 -19.96 -20.08 14.30
C PHE A 47 -20.30 -19.49 15.68
N ASP A 48 -19.68 -19.96 16.76
CA ASP A 48 -20.08 -19.60 18.13
C ASP A 48 -19.80 -18.12 18.44
N SER A 49 -18.80 -17.54 17.75
CA SER A 49 -18.44 -16.13 17.84
C SER A 49 -19.33 -15.21 16.98
N VAL A 50 -20.27 -15.75 16.19
CA VAL A 50 -21.11 -14.97 15.30
C VAL A 50 -22.30 -14.36 16.04
N ILE A 51 -22.29 -13.03 16.12
CA ILE A 51 -23.31 -12.21 16.75
C ILE A 51 -24.50 -12.04 15.79
N THR A 52 -25.71 -12.29 16.29
CA THR A 52 -26.93 -12.06 15.50
C THR A 52 -27.47 -10.65 15.75
N LEU A 53 -27.47 -9.83 14.71
CA LEU A 53 -28.03 -8.48 14.69
C LEU A 53 -29.41 -8.46 14.00
N SER A 54 -30.18 -7.40 14.22
CA SER A 54 -31.40 -7.14 13.44
C SER A 54 -31.09 -6.86 11.96
N ASP A 55 -32.10 -6.98 11.11
CA ASP A 55 -31.92 -6.74 9.67
C ASP A 55 -31.60 -5.27 9.40
N GLU A 56 -32.14 -4.37 10.22
CA GLU A 56 -31.85 -2.93 10.18
C GLU A 56 -30.42 -2.63 10.60
N GLU A 57 -29.93 -3.19 11.72
CA GLU A 57 -28.54 -3.01 12.17
C GLU A 57 -27.53 -3.55 11.15
N ILE A 58 -27.83 -4.69 10.52
CA ILE A 58 -27.01 -5.18 9.41
C ILE A 58 -27.05 -4.20 8.25
N ALA A 59 -28.24 -3.73 7.84
CA ALA A 59 -28.41 -2.80 6.72
C ALA A 59 -27.67 -1.47 6.91
N ASP A 60 -27.51 -1.01 8.15
CA ASP A 60 -26.73 0.19 8.50
C ASP A 60 -25.21 -0.01 8.35
N LEU A 61 -24.72 -1.25 8.29
CA LEU A 61 -23.31 -1.56 7.98
C LEU A 61 -23.12 -1.59 6.44
N PRO A 62 -22.34 -0.66 5.85
CA PRO A 62 -22.06 -0.67 4.41
C PRO A 62 -21.43 -1.98 3.94
N ILE A 63 -21.74 -2.42 2.72
CA ILE A 63 -21.14 -3.63 2.15
C ILE A 63 -19.65 -3.36 1.86
N GLY A 64 -18.79 -4.17 2.46
CA GLY A 64 -17.34 -4.15 2.24
C GLY A 64 -16.89 -5.15 1.18
N ARG A 65 -15.65 -5.63 1.31
CA ARG A 65 -15.06 -6.57 0.35
C ARG A 65 -15.61 -7.99 0.52
N ARG A 66 -15.35 -8.85 -0.47
CA ARG A 66 -15.47 -10.30 -0.27
C ARG A 66 -14.24 -10.81 0.45
N MET A 67 -14.46 -11.59 1.50
CA MET A 67 -13.41 -12.32 2.21
C MET A 67 -12.83 -13.39 1.29
N ARG A 68 -11.53 -13.59 1.40
CA ARG A 68 -10.76 -14.64 0.70
C ARG A 68 -10.35 -15.70 1.71
N TYR A 69 -9.89 -16.86 1.24
CA TYR A 69 -9.23 -17.83 2.12
C TYR A 69 -8.17 -17.13 2.98
N LYS A 70 -8.15 -17.43 4.28
CA LYS A 70 -7.16 -16.89 5.20
C LYS A 70 -5.77 -17.19 4.65
N PRO A 71 -4.89 -16.18 4.58
CA PRO A 71 -3.50 -16.39 4.18
C PRO A 71 -2.89 -17.57 4.92
N CYS A 72 -2.02 -18.31 4.24
CA CYS A 72 -1.26 -19.41 4.86
C CYS A 72 -2.07 -20.59 5.41
N THR A 73 -3.39 -20.68 5.16
CA THR A 73 -4.23 -21.76 5.71
C THR A 73 -4.48 -22.88 4.70
N TYR A 74 -4.68 -22.53 3.44
CA TYR A 74 -4.96 -23.47 2.35
C TYR A 74 -4.19 -23.09 1.08
N LEU A 75 -3.96 -24.09 0.23
CA LEU A 75 -3.60 -23.86 -1.16
C LEU A 75 -4.88 -23.65 -1.96
N VAL A 76 -4.83 -22.85 -3.01
CA VAL A 76 -6.01 -22.54 -3.81
C VAL A 76 -5.77 -22.82 -5.29
N LYS A 77 -6.83 -23.14 -5.99
CA LYS A 77 -6.86 -23.23 -7.45
C LYS A 77 -8.20 -22.75 -7.98
N SER A 78 -8.21 -22.27 -9.21
CA SER A 78 -9.47 -21.99 -9.91
C SER A 78 -10.12 -23.31 -10.34
N GLN A 79 -11.45 -23.32 -10.46
CA GLN A 79 -12.18 -24.48 -10.97
C GLN A 79 -11.86 -24.81 -12.44
N THR A 80 -11.32 -23.85 -13.19
CA THR A 80 -11.00 -23.99 -14.62
C THR A 80 -9.51 -24.18 -14.90
N ASN A 81 -8.63 -23.97 -13.92
CA ASN A 81 -7.18 -24.11 -14.07
C ASN A 81 -6.61 -25.14 -13.07
N PRO A 82 -5.84 -26.16 -13.51
CA PRO A 82 -5.22 -27.13 -12.62
C PRO A 82 -4.06 -26.58 -11.78
N ASP A 83 -3.49 -25.42 -12.13
CA ASP A 83 -2.37 -24.81 -11.40
C ASP A 83 -2.76 -24.54 -9.93
N VAL A 84 -1.87 -24.93 -9.01
CA VAL A 84 -2.06 -24.76 -7.57
C VAL A 84 -1.24 -23.56 -7.11
N TYR A 85 -1.87 -22.72 -6.29
CA TYR A 85 -1.29 -21.49 -5.81
C TYR A 85 -1.24 -21.48 -4.29
N HIS A 86 -0.16 -20.94 -3.76
CA HIS A 86 -0.12 -20.44 -2.40
C HIS A 86 -0.86 -19.10 -2.34
N ALA A 87 -1.88 -19.00 -1.48
CA ALA A 87 -2.57 -17.75 -1.20
C ALA A 87 -1.89 -17.04 -0.01
N GLY A 88 -1.13 -16.00 -0.32
CA GLY A 88 -0.47 -15.13 0.64
C GLY A 88 -1.38 -14.03 1.17
N GLU A 89 -0.79 -13.13 1.95
CA GLU A 89 -1.46 -11.92 2.43
C GLU A 89 -1.98 -11.08 1.24
N SER A 90 -3.00 -10.25 1.51
CA SER A 90 -3.66 -9.42 0.49
C SER A 90 -4.25 -10.16 -0.72
N GLY A 91 -4.31 -11.50 -0.70
CA GLY A 91 -4.83 -12.32 -1.81
C GLY A 91 -3.81 -12.60 -2.92
N MET A 92 -2.51 -12.43 -2.65
CA MET A 92 -1.45 -12.73 -3.61
C MET A 92 -1.35 -14.23 -3.88
N LEU A 93 -1.39 -14.63 -5.15
CA LEU A 93 -1.25 -16.02 -5.60
C LEU A 93 0.14 -16.24 -6.16
N ARG A 94 0.91 -17.13 -5.52
CA ARG A 94 2.19 -17.61 -6.06
C ARG A 94 2.05 -19.05 -6.51
N ARG A 95 2.33 -19.33 -7.78
CA ARG A 95 2.13 -20.67 -8.33
C ARG A 95 3.15 -21.65 -7.78
N ILE A 96 2.69 -22.81 -7.34
CA ILE A 96 3.57 -23.92 -7.00
C ILE A 96 3.82 -24.72 -8.28
N THR A 97 5.07 -24.74 -8.74
CA THR A 97 5.46 -25.19 -10.07
C THR A 97 5.57 -26.70 -10.22
N SER A 98 5.62 -27.44 -9.10
CA SER A 98 5.70 -28.91 -9.12
C SER A 98 5.19 -29.56 -7.83
N GLU A 99 4.78 -30.83 -7.92
CA GLU A 99 4.41 -31.63 -6.75
C GLU A 99 5.57 -31.82 -5.76
N THR A 100 6.80 -31.91 -6.28
CA THR A 100 8.02 -31.96 -5.46
C THR A 100 8.18 -30.69 -4.65
N GLN A 101 7.96 -29.52 -5.27
CA GLN A 101 7.94 -28.25 -4.55
C GLN A 101 6.81 -28.23 -3.51
N ALA A 102 5.58 -28.61 -3.89
CA ALA A 102 4.43 -28.63 -2.98
C ALA A 102 4.67 -29.53 -1.75
N SER A 103 5.20 -30.74 -1.96
CA SER A 103 5.50 -31.69 -0.88
C SER A 103 6.67 -31.26 0.01
N THR A 104 7.62 -30.50 -0.53
CA THR A 104 8.74 -29.93 0.24
C THR A 104 8.27 -28.80 1.13
N LEU A 105 7.36 -27.95 0.63
CA LEU A 105 6.86 -26.77 1.32
C LEU A 105 5.74 -27.08 2.33
N PHE A 106 4.79 -27.96 1.97
CA PHE A 106 3.56 -28.21 2.73
C PHE A 106 3.42 -29.67 3.20
N GLY A 107 4.48 -30.46 3.05
CA GLY A 107 4.52 -31.88 3.45
C GLY A 107 3.78 -32.81 2.48
N ALA A 108 3.89 -34.12 2.73
CA ALA A 108 3.33 -35.16 1.87
C ALA A 108 1.79 -35.11 1.74
N ASN A 109 1.10 -34.41 2.65
CA ASN A 109 -0.36 -34.27 2.65
C ASN A 109 -0.85 -32.96 2.00
N TRP A 110 0.01 -32.23 1.30
CA TRP A 110 -0.35 -30.99 0.60
C TRP A 110 -1.59 -31.09 -0.32
N PRO A 111 -1.91 -32.22 -1.00
CA PRO A 111 -3.10 -32.27 -1.85
C PRO A 111 -4.40 -32.07 -1.06
N SER A 112 -4.41 -32.45 0.22
CA SER A 112 -5.56 -32.25 1.10
C SER A 112 -5.75 -30.78 1.54
N LEU A 113 -4.72 -29.95 1.36
CA LEU A 113 -4.75 -28.51 1.65
C LEU A 113 -5.30 -27.70 0.47
N VAL A 114 -5.46 -28.30 -0.71
CA VAL A 114 -5.96 -27.60 -1.90
C VAL A 114 -7.46 -27.36 -1.77
N ARG A 115 -7.89 -26.14 -2.10
CA ARG A 115 -9.28 -25.71 -2.15
C ARG A 115 -9.60 -25.14 -3.52
N ASP A 116 -10.70 -25.59 -4.10
CA ASP A 116 -11.24 -24.98 -5.30
C ASP A 116 -11.88 -23.63 -4.93
N VAL A 117 -11.52 -22.60 -5.69
CA VAL A 117 -12.13 -21.28 -5.66
C VAL A 117 -12.91 -21.12 -6.96
N SER A 118 -14.19 -20.74 -6.86
CA SER A 118 -15.00 -20.46 -8.04
C SER A 118 -14.40 -19.30 -8.83
N ASP A 119 -14.46 -19.35 -10.16
CA ASP A 119 -13.84 -18.34 -11.03
C ASP A 119 -14.38 -16.92 -10.74
N VAL A 120 -15.63 -16.80 -10.28
CA VAL A 120 -16.23 -15.50 -9.89
C VAL A 120 -15.59 -14.88 -8.64
N PHE A 121 -14.98 -15.70 -7.77
CA PHE A 121 -14.23 -15.25 -6.59
C PHE A 121 -12.72 -15.25 -6.84
N TRP A 122 -12.26 -15.86 -7.95
CA TRP A 122 -10.86 -15.85 -8.35
C TRP A 122 -10.38 -14.43 -8.66
N LEU A 123 -11.27 -13.58 -9.16
CA LEU A 123 -11.02 -12.16 -9.43
C LEU A 123 -10.70 -11.35 -8.17
N ASP A 124 -11.00 -11.88 -6.98
CA ASP A 124 -10.62 -11.24 -5.73
C ASP A 124 -9.12 -11.45 -5.41
N TYR A 125 -8.43 -12.35 -6.12
CA TYR A 125 -7.03 -12.66 -5.91
C TYR A 125 -6.12 -11.95 -6.94
N VAL A 126 -4.89 -11.66 -6.55
CA VAL A 126 -3.87 -11.04 -7.40
C VAL A 126 -2.84 -12.10 -7.76
N LYS A 127 -2.60 -12.33 -9.05
CA LYS A 127 -1.57 -13.28 -9.48
C LYS A 127 -0.19 -12.63 -9.43
N GLY A 128 0.75 -13.27 -8.72
CA GLY A 128 2.16 -12.90 -8.69
C GLY A 128 3.04 -13.91 -9.42
N GLU A 129 4.35 -13.77 -9.22
CA GLU A 129 5.36 -14.69 -9.73
C GLU A 129 5.17 -16.12 -9.19
N ASP A 130 5.73 -17.08 -9.93
CA ASP A 130 5.85 -18.45 -9.47
C ASP A 130 6.62 -18.50 -8.14
N PHE A 131 6.25 -19.43 -7.25
CA PHE A 131 6.87 -19.56 -5.94
C PHE A 131 8.35 -19.92 -6.09
N ASP A 132 9.25 -19.08 -5.59
CA ASP A 132 10.69 -19.33 -5.60
C ASP A 132 11.18 -19.83 -4.23
N ASN A 133 11.87 -20.96 -4.23
CA ASN A 133 12.47 -21.58 -3.04
C ASN A 133 13.81 -20.90 -2.63
N SER A 134 14.36 -20.00 -3.45
CA SER A 134 15.67 -19.37 -3.22
C SER A 134 15.62 -17.96 -2.65
N SER A 135 14.52 -17.23 -2.90
CA SER A 135 14.13 -16.07 -2.10
C SER A 135 13.70 -16.54 -0.71
N GLY A 136 14.13 -15.88 0.36
CA GLY A 136 13.63 -16.13 1.73
C GLY A 136 12.15 -15.80 1.93
N ALA A 137 11.32 -15.89 0.89
CA ALA A 137 9.87 -15.81 0.95
C ALA A 137 9.38 -16.81 1.99
N GLU A 138 8.82 -16.31 3.08
CA GLU A 138 8.28 -17.14 4.16
C GLU A 138 7.35 -18.20 3.57
N VAL A 139 7.85 -19.44 3.55
CA VAL A 139 6.99 -20.62 3.65
C VAL A 139 6.37 -20.45 5.01
N CYS A 140 5.07 -20.16 5.04
CA CYS A 140 4.31 -19.90 6.26
C CYS A 140 4.82 -20.77 7.41
N PRO A 141 5.15 -20.19 8.58
CA PRO A 141 5.56 -20.98 9.73
C PRO A 141 4.56 -22.11 9.91
N ASN A 142 5.05 -23.35 9.95
CA ASN A 142 4.18 -24.50 10.20
C ASN A 142 3.48 -24.29 11.54
N ASP A 143 2.22 -23.86 11.53
CA ASP A 143 1.32 -24.02 12.67
C ASP A 143 0.88 -25.50 12.69
N GLY A 144 1.86 -26.33 13.02
CA GLY A 144 1.71 -27.72 13.40
C GLY A 144 1.53 -27.88 14.92
N ASP A 145 1.21 -26.81 15.66
CA ASP A 145 0.88 -26.91 17.08
C ASP A 145 -0.56 -26.46 17.35
N LEU A 146 -1.36 -27.45 17.73
CA LEU A 146 -2.61 -27.27 18.44
C LEU A 146 -2.33 -26.45 19.71
N ILE A 147 -2.55 -25.13 19.69
CA ILE A 147 -2.64 -24.37 20.95
C ILE A 147 -4.02 -24.63 21.54
N PRO A 148 -4.11 -25.23 22.75
CA PRO A 148 -5.38 -25.53 23.40
C PRO A 148 -6.04 -24.26 23.94
N ASN A 149 -7.37 -24.27 23.95
CA ASN A 149 -8.27 -23.43 24.74
C ASN A 149 -7.62 -22.52 25.80
N GLY A 150 -7.77 -21.21 25.63
CA GLY A 150 -7.61 -20.25 26.71
C GLY A 150 -7.16 -18.88 26.26
N SER A 151 -8.12 -18.00 25.95
CA SER A 151 -8.05 -16.54 26.10
C SER A 151 -6.68 -15.87 25.88
N SER A 152 -6.49 -15.17 24.76
CA SER A 152 -6.23 -13.72 24.71
C SER A 152 -5.77 -13.24 23.32
N ALA A 153 -6.33 -12.09 22.92
CA ALA A 153 -5.91 -11.18 21.85
C ALA A 153 -5.85 -11.73 20.40
N ARG A 154 -6.92 -11.43 19.65
CA ARG A 154 -6.92 -11.34 18.19
C ARG A 154 -5.87 -10.29 17.76
N THR A 155 -4.78 -10.68 17.11
CA THR A 155 -3.90 -9.75 16.38
C THR A 155 -4.34 -9.71 14.92
N GLY A 156 -5.29 -8.82 14.63
CA GLY A 156 -5.62 -8.41 13.26
C GLY A 156 -4.50 -7.54 12.71
N TRP A 157 -3.74 -8.05 11.75
CA TRP A 157 -2.68 -7.33 11.05
C TRP A 157 -3.26 -6.62 9.81
N THR A 158 -4.12 -5.61 10.00
CA THR A 158 -4.73 -4.86 8.87
C THR A 158 -4.90 -3.37 9.12
N LYS A 159 -4.17 -2.77 10.06
CA LYS A 159 -4.24 -1.33 10.24
C LYS A 159 -3.30 -0.61 9.27
N ASP A 160 -3.89 -0.18 8.15
CA ASP A 160 -3.42 0.83 7.21
C ASP A 160 -2.38 0.42 6.14
N VAL A 161 -2.54 -0.77 5.54
CA VAL A 161 -2.14 -0.93 4.12
C VAL A 161 -3.17 -0.15 3.32
N ILE A 162 -2.75 0.83 2.51
CA ILE A 162 -3.66 1.35 1.48
C ILE A 162 -3.85 0.20 0.52
N LEU A 163 -4.92 -0.57 0.71
CA LEU A 163 -5.34 -1.65 -0.18
C LEU A 163 -5.88 -1.00 -1.46
N VAL A 164 -4.99 -0.37 -2.22
CA VAL A 164 -5.29 0.11 -3.56
C VAL A 164 -5.33 -1.14 -4.43
N ASN A 165 -6.52 -1.70 -4.57
CA ASN A 165 -6.86 -2.63 -5.66
C ASN A 165 -6.87 -1.90 -7.02
N TYR A 166 -6.22 -0.75 -7.16
CA TYR A 166 -6.40 0.17 -8.27
C TYR A 166 -5.21 0.22 -9.20
N VAL A 167 -4.77 -0.94 -9.68
CA VAL A 167 -4.27 -0.90 -11.05
C VAL A 167 -4.59 -2.19 -11.77
N ASP A 168 -5.32 -2.04 -12.87
CA ASP A 168 -5.17 -2.96 -13.99
C ASP A 168 -3.70 -2.89 -14.44
N ARG A 169 -2.86 -3.74 -13.82
CA ARG A 169 -1.40 -3.72 -14.02
C ARG A 169 -0.99 -4.04 -15.45
N GLU A 170 -1.91 -4.51 -16.29
CA GLU A 170 -1.66 -4.79 -17.69
C GLU A 170 -1.73 -3.52 -18.58
N ASN A 171 -2.18 -2.38 -18.04
CA ASN A 171 -2.37 -1.14 -18.81
C ASN A 171 -1.88 0.14 -18.08
N ILE A 172 -0.70 0.06 -17.46
CA ILE A 172 -0.05 1.19 -16.75
C ILE A 172 0.91 1.93 -17.69
N VAL A 173 0.94 3.26 -17.58
CA VAL A 173 1.85 4.13 -18.34
C VAL A 173 2.74 4.91 -17.40
N TRP A 174 4.05 4.81 -17.60
CA TRP A 174 5.02 5.69 -16.95
C TRP A 174 4.91 7.11 -17.50
N PRO A 175 5.10 8.14 -16.67
CA PRO A 175 4.99 9.54 -17.11
C PRO A 175 6.13 9.99 -18.02
N THR A 176 7.16 9.17 -18.21
CA THR A 176 8.37 9.44 -19.01
C THR A 176 8.86 8.13 -19.64
N GLU A 177 9.71 8.21 -20.67
CA GLU A 177 10.38 7.01 -21.21
C GLU A 177 11.40 6.44 -20.21
N SER A 178 12.08 7.30 -19.46
CA SER A 178 12.93 6.89 -18.34
C SER A 178 12.07 6.38 -17.19
N THR A 179 12.49 5.27 -16.58
CA THR A 179 11.94 4.75 -15.32
C THR A 179 12.98 4.81 -14.19
N THR A 180 14.09 5.52 -14.42
CA THR A 180 15.19 5.60 -13.46
C THR A 180 14.86 6.63 -12.38
N LEU A 181 14.71 6.17 -11.14
CA LEU A 181 14.47 7.07 -10.02
C LEU A 181 15.75 7.74 -9.55
N GLN A 182 15.63 9.04 -9.32
CA GLN A 182 16.59 9.88 -8.63
C GLN A 182 16.28 9.96 -7.13
N ASP A 183 15.01 10.04 -6.73
CA ASP A 183 14.59 10.02 -5.32
C ASP A 183 13.29 9.24 -5.13
N ALA A 184 13.19 8.53 -4.00
CA ALA A 184 12.03 7.75 -3.61
C ALA A 184 10.99 8.60 -2.86
N PHE A 185 9.77 8.09 -2.74
CA PHE A 185 8.75 8.65 -1.85
C PHE A 185 9.10 8.40 -0.39
N GLY A 186 8.79 9.36 0.48
CA GLY A 186 9.01 9.25 1.91
C GLY A 186 10.34 9.84 2.40
N PRO A 187 10.93 9.30 3.48
CA PRO A 187 12.16 9.83 4.06
C PRO A 187 13.32 9.90 3.06
N ARG A 188 13.92 11.09 2.90
CA ARG A 188 15.15 11.29 2.12
C ARG A 188 16.10 12.30 2.77
N MET A 189 17.30 12.38 2.21
CA MET A 189 18.26 13.44 2.51
C MET A 189 18.22 14.51 1.42
N LEU A 190 17.74 15.71 1.74
CA LEU A 190 17.72 16.86 0.84
C LEU A 190 18.70 17.93 1.33
N ALA A 191 19.71 18.23 0.52
CA ALA A 191 20.77 19.21 0.86
C ALA A 191 21.44 18.97 2.23
N GLY A 192 21.57 17.70 2.64
CA GLY A 192 22.18 17.30 3.91
C GLY A 192 21.26 17.39 5.12
N GLN A 193 19.96 17.62 4.91
CA GLN A 193 18.93 17.59 5.96
C GLN A 193 17.87 16.54 5.63
N TYR A 194 17.19 16.05 6.67
CA TYR A 194 16.03 15.19 6.50
C TYR A 194 14.89 15.96 5.81
N ASP A 195 14.22 15.32 4.88
CA ASP A 195 13.03 15.81 4.18
C ASP A 195 12.06 14.65 3.98
N PHE A 196 10.76 14.89 4.14
CA PHE A 196 9.76 13.93 3.70
C PHE A 196 9.33 14.24 2.26
N HIS A 197 9.74 13.38 1.34
CA HIS A 197 9.45 13.52 -0.07
C HIS A 197 8.02 13.07 -0.40
N ARG A 198 7.23 13.97 -0.99
CA ARG A 198 5.79 13.77 -1.27
C ARG A 198 5.50 13.05 -2.59
N GLY A 199 6.55 12.71 -3.33
CA GLY A 199 6.46 12.07 -4.64
C GLY A 199 7.69 11.22 -4.92
N ILE A 200 7.96 11.00 -6.19
CA ILE A 200 9.20 10.42 -6.69
C ILE A 200 9.85 11.40 -7.66
N ASP A 201 11.18 11.38 -7.73
CA ASP A 201 11.91 12.15 -8.73
C ASP A 201 12.42 11.17 -9.80
N ILE A 202 11.99 11.35 -11.04
CA ILE A 202 12.36 10.50 -12.18
C ILE A 202 13.43 11.23 -12.99
N ALA A 203 14.60 10.61 -13.14
CA ALA A 203 15.73 11.18 -13.86
C ALA A 203 15.43 11.23 -15.37
N GLY A 204 15.79 12.35 -16.01
CA GLY A 204 15.71 12.52 -17.46
C GLY A 204 16.51 13.74 -17.91
N GLU A 205 16.36 14.12 -19.17
CA GLU A 205 16.96 15.30 -19.76
C GLU A 205 15.89 16.37 -20.06
N THR A 206 16.25 17.65 -19.92
CA THR A 206 15.35 18.75 -20.29
C THR A 206 14.86 18.59 -21.72
N GLY A 207 13.55 18.59 -21.91
CA GLY A 207 12.89 18.38 -23.20
C GLY A 207 12.33 16.97 -23.41
N ASP A 208 12.68 15.99 -22.56
CA ASP A 208 12.07 14.66 -22.61
C ASP A 208 10.54 14.75 -22.47
N LEU A 209 9.81 13.91 -23.18
CA LEU A 209 8.35 13.97 -23.20
C LEU A 209 7.77 13.50 -21.86
N VAL A 210 6.77 14.25 -21.36
CA VAL A 210 6.02 13.90 -20.16
C VAL A 210 4.57 13.57 -20.51
N TYR A 211 4.07 12.45 -19.98
CA TYR A 211 2.77 11.87 -20.31
C TYR A 211 1.84 11.76 -19.09
N SER A 212 0.53 11.80 -19.35
CA SER A 212 -0.49 11.45 -18.35
C SER A 212 -0.37 9.97 -17.95
N ILE A 213 -0.39 9.67 -16.65
CA ILE A 213 -0.27 8.29 -16.13
C ILE A 213 -1.60 7.51 -16.22
N ASP A 214 -2.72 8.23 -16.30
CA ASP A 214 -4.06 7.65 -16.43
C ASP A 214 -5.02 8.57 -17.20
N ASP A 215 -6.20 8.04 -17.55
CA ASP A 215 -7.28 8.85 -18.09
C ASP A 215 -7.76 9.85 -17.03
N GLY A 216 -8.16 11.04 -17.44
CA GLY A 216 -8.58 12.06 -16.48
C GLY A 216 -8.94 13.40 -17.11
N THR A 217 -8.91 14.43 -16.29
CA THR A 217 -9.10 15.82 -16.70
C THR A 217 -8.02 16.71 -16.12
N VAL A 218 -7.65 17.76 -16.84
CA VAL A 218 -6.79 18.82 -16.31
C VAL A 218 -7.52 19.48 -15.16
N TYR A 219 -6.91 19.46 -13.98
CA TYR A 219 -7.48 20.06 -12.79
C TYR A 219 -6.94 21.46 -12.56
N ARG A 220 -5.61 21.64 -12.58
CA ARG A 220 -4.96 22.95 -12.45
C ARG A 220 -3.62 22.94 -13.20
N ILE A 221 -3.26 24.11 -13.71
CA ILE A 221 -1.94 24.39 -14.26
C ILE A 221 -1.39 25.60 -13.51
N TYR A 222 -0.12 25.54 -13.12
CA TYR A 222 0.62 26.69 -12.60
C TYR A 222 1.86 26.91 -13.44
N HIS A 223 2.07 28.12 -13.91
CA HIS A 223 3.28 28.49 -14.63
C HIS A 223 4.36 28.95 -13.66
N GLU A 224 5.62 28.80 -14.05
CA GLU A 224 6.76 29.26 -13.28
C GLU A 224 6.64 30.78 -12.99
N GLY A 225 6.76 31.14 -11.71
CA GLY A 225 6.64 32.53 -11.26
C GLY A 225 5.20 33.06 -11.16
N GLU A 226 4.19 32.22 -11.39
CA GLU A 226 2.79 32.61 -11.27
C GLU A 226 2.45 33.06 -9.83
N VAL A 227 1.85 34.24 -9.71
CA VAL A 227 1.46 34.81 -8.41
C VAL A 227 0.28 34.01 -7.84
N GLY A 228 0.47 33.47 -6.63
CA GLY A 228 -0.56 32.69 -5.95
C GLY A 228 -0.43 31.18 -6.14
N SER A 229 0.55 30.71 -6.91
CA SER A 229 0.89 29.29 -6.95
C SER A 229 1.28 28.79 -5.54
N PRO A 230 0.68 27.67 -5.05
CA PRO A 230 1.08 27.06 -3.78
C PRO A 230 2.44 26.34 -3.89
N PHE A 231 2.96 26.15 -5.10
CA PHE A 231 4.21 25.44 -5.39
C PHE A 231 5.37 26.42 -5.53
N LYS A 232 5.77 27.06 -4.44
CA LYS A 232 6.81 28.11 -4.42
C LYS A 232 8.10 27.74 -5.17
N ASN A 233 8.45 26.45 -5.17
CA ASN A 233 9.64 25.91 -5.81
C ASN A 233 9.34 24.89 -6.92
N GLY A 234 8.06 24.64 -7.23
CA GLY A 234 7.65 23.56 -8.13
C GLY A 234 7.77 23.87 -9.62
N GLY A 235 8.11 25.11 -9.99
CA GLY A 235 8.26 25.52 -11.38
C GLY A 235 6.94 25.51 -12.15
N ASN A 236 6.97 25.00 -13.38
CA ASN A 236 5.78 24.69 -14.14
C ASN A 236 5.15 23.40 -13.62
N VAL A 237 3.85 23.47 -13.29
CA VAL A 237 3.12 22.37 -12.64
C VAL A 237 1.84 22.06 -13.41
N VAL A 238 1.64 20.78 -13.72
CA VAL A 238 0.35 20.26 -14.20
C VAL A 238 -0.24 19.35 -13.13
N ILE A 239 -1.52 19.52 -12.83
CA ILE A 239 -2.27 18.64 -11.93
C ILE A 239 -3.43 18.05 -12.72
N LEU A 240 -3.49 16.73 -12.75
CA LEU A 240 -4.58 16.00 -13.36
C LEU A 240 -5.44 15.36 -12.27
N LYS A 241 -6.76 15.32 -12.52
CA LYS A 241 -7.74 14.62 -11.70
C LYS A 241 -8.14 13.34 -12.44
N HIS A 242 -8.16 12.24 -11.71
CA HIS A 242 -8.53 10.93 -12.22
C HIS A 242 -9.75 10.41 -11.45
N GLU A 243 -10.63 9.73 -12.16
CA GLU A 243 -11.78 9.04 -11.56
C GLU A 243 -11.44 7.56 -11.32
N ILE A 244 -11.93 7.03 -10.20
CA ILE A 244 -11.68 5.67 -9.76
C ILE A 244 -13.01 4.93 -9.76
N GLN A 245 -13.09 3.84 -10.52
CA GLN A 245 -14.33 3.07 -10.63
C GLN A 245 -14.75 2.40 -9.32
N ASN A 246 -13.78 1.97 -8.51
CA ASN A 246 -13.99 1.36 -7.21
C ASN A 246 -13.46 2.31 -6.13
N PRO A 247 -14.31 2.83 -5.23
CA PRO A 247 -13.86 3.75 -4.19
C PRO A 247 -12.70 3.19 -3.37
N ILE A 248 -11.67 4.02 -3.14
CA ILE A 248 -10.56 3.70 -2.24
C ILE A 248 -10.89 4.27 -0.87
N ASN A 249 -10.87 3.43 0.16
CA ASN A 249 -10.90 3.95 1.52
C ASN A 249 -9.50 4.46 1.91
N PHE A 250 -9.40 5.75 2.19
CA PHE A 250 -8.16 6.38 2.64
C PHE A 250 -8.49 7.36 3.77
N LEU A 251 -7.81 7.16 4.92
CA LEU A 251 -8.04 7.91 6.17
C LEU A 251 -9.51 7.86 6.64
N GLY A 252 -10.13 6.68 6.54
CA GLY A 252 -11.51 6.45 6.99
C GLY A 252 -12.59 7.10 6.13
N ARG A 253 -12.24 7.55 4.92
CA ARG A 253 -13.18 8.10 3.93
C ARG A 253 -13.02 7.41 2.60
N ASP A 254 -14.14 7.19 1.91
CA ASP A 254 -14.13 6.65 0.56
C ASP A 254 -13.87 7.76 -0.46
N HIS A 255 -12.94 7.52 -1.36
CA HIS A 255 -12.56 8.44 -2.44
C HIS A 255 -12.77 7.76 -3.78
N VAL A 256 -13.46 8.46 -4.67
CA VAL A 256 -13.68 8.02 -6.07
C VAL A 256 -12.77 8.78 -7.04
N THR A 257 -11.80 9.53 -6.51
CA THR A 257 -10.86 10.33 -7.29
C THR A 257 -9.48 10.33 -6.65
N TYR A 258 -8.45 10.38 -7.47
CA TYR A 258 -7.09 10.74 -7.07
C TYR A 258 -6.53 11.78 -8.03
N PHE A 259 -5.39 12.36 -7.67
CA PHE A 259 -4.72 13.37 -8.46
C PHE A 259 -3.27 12.98 -8.71
N SER A 260 -2.75 13.29 -9.89
CA SER A 260 -1.32 13.21 -10.22
C SER A 260 -0.75 14.60 -10.46
N TYR A 261 0.37 14.92 -9.82
CA TYR A 261 1.01 16.22 -9.93
C TYR A 261 2.35 16.06 -10.65
N TYR A 262 2.58 16.86 -11.69
CA TYR A 262 3.79 16.86 -12.51
C TYR A 262 4.50 18.20 -12.33
N LEU A 263 5.63 18.20 -11.64
CA LEU A 263 6.37 19.42 -11.28
C LEU A 263 7.70 19.50 -12.05
N HIS A 264 8.31 20.69 -12.01
CA HIS A 264 9.60 21.01 -12.63
C HIS A 264 9.62 20.91 -14.16
N LEU A 265 8.45 20.95 -14.82
CA LEU A 265 8.35 20.84 -16.27
C LEU A 265 9.11 21.97 -16.97
N ASP A 266 9.74 21.69 -18.11
CA ASP A 266 10.34 22.73 -18.97
C ASP A 266 9.24 23.46 -19.74
N GLN A 267 8.35 22.71 -20.39
CA GLN A 267 7.20 23.25 -21.11
C GLN A 267 5.93 22.48 -20.77
N ILE A 268 4.81 23.20 -20.76
CA ILE A 268 3.46 22.63 -20.71
C ILE A 268 2.90 22.66 -22.13
N THR A 269 2.43 21.51 -22.63
CA THR A 269 1.96 21.37 -24.03
C THR A 269 0.45 21.31 -24.17
N ILE A 270 -0.27 21.14 -23.06
CA ILE A 270 -1.73 21.25 -22.96
C ILE A 270 -2.15 22.70 -22.71
N PRO A 271 -3.37 23.10 -23.13
CA PRO A 271 -3.84 24.47 -22.94
C PRO A 271 -4.19 24.77 -21.48
N ASP A 272 -4.06 26.03 -21.09
CA ASP A 272 -4.67 26.55 -19.87
C ASP A 272 -6.19 26.35 -19.92
N ILE A 273 -6.77 25.93 -18.81
CA ILE A 273 -8.22 25.75 -18.66
C ILE A 273 -8.84 26.99 -18.00
N ALA A 274 -9.96 27.47 -18.54
CA ALA A 274 -10.78 28.45 -17.85
C ALA A 274 -11.48 27.80 -16.64
N GLU A 275 -11.94 28.61 -15.68
CA GLU A 275 -12.49 28.14 -14.40
C GLU A 275 -13.69 27.16 -14.55
N ASP A 276 -14.40 27.22 -15.69
CA ASP A 276 -15.56 26.39 -16.02
C ASP A 276 -15.34 25.38 -17.17
N ASP A 277 -14.12 25.29 -17.71
CA ASP A 277 -13.79 24.38 -18.82
C ASP A 277 -13.14 23.09 -18.31
N GLU A 278 -13.54 21.96 -18.90
CA GLU A 278 -12.90 20.66 -18.69
C GLU A 278 -12.06 20.29 -19.92
N TRP A 279 -10.78 19.97 -19.71
CA TRP A 279 -9.92 19.38 -20.73
C TRP A 279 -9.64 17.92 -20.38
N ILE A 280 -10.01 17.01 -21.27
CA ILE A 280 -9.81 15.57 -21.08
C ILE A 280 -8.36 15.21 -21.41
N THR A 281 -7.75 14.41 -20.56
CA THR A 281 -6.45 13.78 -20.79
C THR A 281 -6.65 12.27 -20.91
N GLU A 282 -6.17 11.68 -22.00
CA GLU A 282 -6.10 10.23 -22.14
C GLU A 282 -4.79 9.72 -21.52
N LYS A 283 -4.80 8.51 -20.98
CA LYS A 283 -3.61 7.80 -20.52
C LYS A 283 -2.56 7.78 -21.64
N GLY A 284 -1.32 8.19 -21.33
CA GLY A 284 -0.24 8.30 -22.30
C GLY A 284 -0.29 9.54 -23.20
N MET A 285 -1.26 10.44 -23.03
CA MET A 285 -1.27 11.73 -23.71
C MET A 285 -0.09 12.59 -23.22
N GLN A 286 0.63 13.21 -24.16
CA GLN A 286 1.68 14.18 -23.81
C GLN A 286 1.06 15.42 -23.15
N ILE A 287 1.58 15.80 -21.99
CA ILE A 287 1.13 16.96 -21.20
C ILE A 287 2.20 18.05 -21.05
N GLY A 288 3.47 17.70 -21.28
CA GLY A 288 4.58 18.63 -21.19
C GLY A 288 5.91 18.03 -21.59
N THR A 289 6.98 18.69 -21.17
CA THR A 289 8.35 18.19 -21.24
C THR A 289 9.02 18.30 -19.88
N LEU A 290 9.90 17.34 -19.57
CA LEU A 290 10.71 17.31 -18.36
C LEU A 290 11.66 18.50 -18.35
N GLY A 291 11.95 19.04 -17.17
CA GLY A 291 12.86 20.17 -17.04
C GLY A 291 13.51 20.27 -15.66
N ALA A 292 13.86 21.51 -15.33
CA ALA A 292 14.39 21.90 -14.02
C ALA A 292 13.81 23.25 -13.57
N SER A 293 12.57 23.58 -13.97
CA SER A 293 11.95 24.85 -13.57
C SER A 293 11.69 24.91 -12.07
N GLY A 294 11.63 26.12 -11.50
CA GLY A 294 11.57 26.32 -10.05
C GLY A 294 12.94 26.28 -9.40
N THR A 295 13.12 25.48 -8.34
CA THR A 295 14.43 25.32 -7.66
C THR A 295 14.97 23.90 -7.74
N ALA A 296 14.63 23.17 -8.81
CA ALA A 296 15.23 21.87 -9.07
C ALA A 296 16.74 22.04 -9.28
N ASN A 297 17.55 21.40 -8.44
CA ASN A 297 19.02 21.49 -8.54
C ASN A 297 19.59 20.67 -9.72
N THR A 298 18.76 19.78 -10.28
CA THR A 298 19.08 18.84 -11.37
C THR A 298 17.83 18.59 -12.19
N GLU A 299 17.98 18.24 -13.46
CA GLU A 299 16.89 17.87 -14.37
C GLU A 299 16.19 16.57 -13.90
N HIS A 300 14.89 16.65 -13.62
CA HIS A 300 14.05 15.50 -13.25
C HIS A 300 12.57 15.85 -13.41
N LEU A 301 11.72 14.83 -13.52
CA LEU A 301 10.29 14.97 -13.30
C LEU A 301 9.98 14.62 -11.84
N HIS A 302 9.42 15.57 -11.09
CA HIS A 302 8.85 15.27 -9.78
C HIS A 302 7.38 14.90 -9.95
N LEU A 303 7.03 13.64 -9.63
CA LEU A 303 5.69 13.10 -9.73
C LEU A 303 5.15 12.81 -8.33
N GLU A 304 4.02 13.42 -7.99
CA GLU A 304 3.24 13.05 -6.80
C GLU A 304 1.92 12.39 -7.19
N THR A 305 1.41 11.51 -6.34
CA THR A 305 0.02 11.06 -6.38
C THR A 305 -0.67 11.36 -5.07
N ARG A 306 -1.89 11.87 -5.12
CA ARG A 306 -2.63 12.30 -3.92
C ARG A 306 -4.07 11.78 -3.92
N ILE A 307 -4.55 11.33 -2.75
CA ILE A 307 -5.92 10.83 -2.57
C ILE A 307 -6.73 11.84 -1.72
N GLY A 308 -7.86 12.31 -2.23
CA GLY A 308 -8.71 13.29 -1.54
C GLY A 308 -8.75 14.66 -2.21
N GLU A 309 -9.25 15.68 -1.50
CA GLU A 309 -9.52 16.98 -2.10
C GLU A 309 -8.25 17.85 -2.23
N PHE A 310 -8.07 18.47 -3.40
CA PHE A 310 -7.00 19.43 -3.63
C PHE A 310 -7.10 20.62 -2.66
N GLY A 311 -5.98 21.01 -2.04
CA GLY A 311 -5.89 22.22 -1.23
C GLY A 311 -6.37 22.09 0.22
N THR A 312 -6.80 20.90 0.66
CA THR A 312 -6.95 20.63 2.10
C THR A 312 -5.56 20.53 2.76
N LEU A 313 -5.42 21.03 3.99
CA LEU A 313 -4.17 21.02 4.78
C LEU A 313 -3.61 19.61 5.04
N ASP A 314 -4.40 18.58 4.73
CA ASP A 314 -4.01 17.19 4.76
C ASP A 314 -3.19 16.88 3.50
N ASP A 315 -1.87 16.79 3.65
CA ASP A 315 -0.91 16.34 2.64
C ASP A 315 -1.14 14.85 2.37
N ALA A 316 -2.19 14.59 1.61
CA ALA A 316 -2.65 13.27 1.27
C ALA A 316 -1.84 12.64 0.12
N SER A 317 -0.54 12.96 0.06
CA SER A 317 0.36 12.34 -0.89
C SER A 317 0.68 10.91 -0.46
N VAL A 318 0.52 10.00 -1.41
CA VAL A 318 0.74 8.57 -1.28
C VAL A 318 1.83 8.16 -2.26
N ASN A 319 2.46 7.00 -2.02
CA ASN A 319 3.52 6.52 -2.89
C ASN A 319 3.01 6.35 -4.34
N PRO A 320 3.61 7.03 -5.34
CA PRO A 320 3.21 6.90 -6.75
C PRO A 320 3.21 5.47 -7.30
N PHE A 321 3.96 4.55 -6.69
CA PHE A 321 3.92 3.13 -7.06
C PHE A 321 2.60 2.41 -6.77
N LEU A 322 1.65 3.08 -6.11
CA LEU A 322 0.26 2.64 -6.08
C LEU A 322 -0.42 2.71 -7.45
N TYR A 323 0.10 3.53 -8.37
CA TYR A 323 -0.47 3.81 -9.70
C TYR A 323 0.53 3.56 -10.85
N LEU A 324 1.80 3.26 -10.53
CA LEU A 324 2.85 2.96 -11.51
C LEU A 324 3.23 1.48 -11.50
N SER A 325 3.58 0.95 -12.67
CA SER A 325 4.08 -0.43 -12.81
C SER A 325 5.56 -0.49 -12.49
N TYR A 326 5.95 -1.42 -11.65
CA TYR A 326 7.34 -1.76 -11.39
C TYR A 326 7.45 -3.24 -11.05
N ASN A 327 8.67 -3.76 -11.07
CA ASN A 327 8.94 -5.14 -10.71
C ASN A 327 9.01 -5.25 -9.18
N ASN A 328 7.90 -5.58 -8.53
CA ASN A 328 7.88 -5.86 -7.10
C ASN A 328 8.45 -7.27 -6.88
N ILE A 329 9.68 -7.33 -6.35
CA ILE A 329 10.42 -8.56 -6.07
C ILE A 329 10.49 -8.86 -4.58
N ASN A 330 9.85 -8.04 -3.74
CA ASN A 330 9.86 -8.12 -2.28
C ASN A 330 11.28 -8.10 -1.69
N SER A 331 12.11 -7.18 -2.18
CA SER A 331 13.52 -6.98 -1.84
C SER A 331 13.76 -6.30 -0.49
N LEU A 332 12.71 -5.86 0.21
CA LEU A 332 12.83 -5.30 1.55
C LEU A 332 13.62 -6.24 2.46
N GLN A 333 14.59 -5.68 3.19
CA GLN A 333 15.37 -6.38 4.21
C GLN A 333 15.49 -5.49 5.44
N ILE A 334 15.65 -6.13 6.60
CA ILE A 334 15.96 -5.45 7.85
C ILE A 334 17.06 -6.20 8.60
N GLU A 335 18.06 -5.47 9.08
CA GLU A 335 19.16 -6.02 9.87
C GLU A 335 19.49 -5.16 11.09
N PRO A 336 19.93 -5.75 12.21
CA PRO A 336 20.34 -5.00 13.38
C PRO A 336 21.67 -4.27 13.16
N ASP A 337 21.78 -3.04 13.66
CA ASP A 337 23.06 -2.34 13.72
C ASP A 337 23.98 -3.01 14.76
N THR A 338 25.19 -3.35 14.33
CA THR A 338 26.20 -4.00 15.20
C THR A 338 26.72 -3.10 16.32
N LEU A 339 26.50 -1.79 16.24
CA LEU A 339 27.01 -0.80 17.19
C LEU A 339 25.94 -0.28 18.16
N ASN A 340 24.66 -0.42 17.83
CA ASN A 340 23.55 0.08 18.64
C ASN A 340 22.37 -0.90 18.56
N GLU A 341 22.05 -1.54 19.70
CA GLU A 341 21.01 -2.56 19.77
C GLU A 341 19.59 -2.05 19.50
N SER A 342 19.37 -0.74 19.64
CA SER A 342 18.09 -0.07 19.31
C SER A 342 18.03 0.43 17.87
N ARG A 343 19.07 0.22 17.07
CA ARG A 343 19.19 0.72 15.69
C ARG A 343 19.20 -0.42 14.68
N PHE A 344 18.57 -0.19 13.54
CA PHE A 344 18.34 -1.20 12.51
C PHE A 344 18.49 -0.55 11.13
N LEU A 345 19.07 -1.27 10.18
CA LEU A 345 19.15 -0.85 8.79
C LEU A 345 18.02 -1.50 8.00
N ILE A 346 17.19 -0.68 7.37
CA ILE A 346 16.25 -1.09 6.34
C ILE A 346 16.93 -0.91 4.99
N THR A 347 16.87 -1.92 4.14
CA THR A 347 17.32 -1.82 2.75
C THR A 347 16.24 -2.30 1.79
N SER A 348 16.19 -1.68 0.60
CA SER A 348 15.38 -2.13 -0.54
C SER A 348 16.19 -2.00 -1.81
N ASP A 349 15.97 -2.87 -2.80
CA ASP A 349 16.64 -2.73 -4.09
C ASP A 349 16.12 -1.49 -4.83
N ARG A 350 16.97 -0.85 -5.63
CA ARG A 350 16.61 0.39 -6.35
C ARG A 350 15.39 0.28 -7.28
N GLU A 351 15.03 -0.94 -7.66
CA GLU A 351 13.89 -1.23 -8.55
C GLU A 351 12.57 -1.32 -7.79
N GLU A 352 12.62 -1.29 -6.44
CA GLU A 352 11.50 -1.48 -5.53
C GLU A 352 11.56 -0.47 -4.38
N LEU A 353 11.04 0.73 -4.64
CA LEU A 353 11.04 1.85 -3.68
C LEU A 353 9.64 2.08 -3.11
N ASP A 354 9.08 1.01 -2.57
CA ASP A 354 7.69 0.88 -2.16
C ASP A 354 7.51 0.71 -0.64
N VAL A 355 8.57 0.93 0.16
CA VAL A 355 8.51 0.99 1.63
C VAL A 355 7.37 1.90 2.04
N ASN A 356 6.49 1.44 2.93
CA ASN A 356 5.30 2.18 3.31
C ASN A 356 5.11 2.33 4.81
N ALA A 357 5.34 1.28 5.61
CA ALA A 357 5.13 1.41 7.05
C ALA A 357 6.12 0.61 7.89
N ILE A 358 6.36 1.11 9.10
CA ILE A 358 7.30 0.58 10.08
C ILE A 358 6.55 0.42 11.40
N TYR A 359 6.62 -0.77 11.97
CA TYR A 359 6.08 -1.12 13.28
C TYR A 359 7.24 -1.50 14.18
N ILE A 360 7.33 -0.90 15.35
CA ILE A 360 8.28 -1.29 16.39
C ILE A 360 7.49 -1.63 17.64
N THR A 361 7.68 -2.85 18.16
CA THR A 361 7.08 -3.31 19.41
C THR A 361 8.12 -3.40 20.51
N SER A 362 7.85 -2.75 21.65
CA SER A 362 8.63 -2.79 22.88
C SER A 362 7.68 -3.17 24.03
N GLY A 363 7.83 -4.38 24.56
CA GLY A 363 6.90 -4.96 25.53
C GLY A 363 5.46 -5.05 25.00
N ALA A 364 4.55 -4.32 25.62
CA ALA A 364 3.14 -4.23 25.21
C ALA A 364 2.85 -3.02 24.30
N ASP A 365 3.84 -2.17 24.04
CA ASP A 365 3.71 -0.96 23.25
C ASP A 365 4.13 -1.23 21.80
N THR A 366 3.22 -0.98 20.85
CA THR A 366 3.56 -0.92 19.42
C THR A 366 3.50 0.54 18.95
N ARG A 367 4.53 0.96 18.23
CA ARG A 367 4.63 2.26 17.56
C ARG A 367 4.61 2.04 16.05
N ILE A 368 3.92 2.93 15.35
CA ILE A 368 3.72 2.86 13.90
C ILE A 368 4.24 4.16 13.30
N ILE A 369 4.91 4.04 12.16
CA ILE A 369 5.09 5.13 11.20
C ILE A 369 4.57 4.60 9.86
N ASN A 370 3.55 5.25 9.31
CA ASN A 370 3.03 4.95 7.99
C ASN A 370 3.29 6.15 7.10
N PHE A 371 4.02 5.93 6.02
CA PHE A 371 4.35 6.96 5.06
C PHE A 371 3.08 7.38 4.36
N SER A 372 2.34 6.52 3.67
CA SER A 372 1.20 7.01 2.88
C SER A 372 0.04 7.57 3.71
N THR A 373 -0.33 6.99 4.87
CA THR A 373 -1.40 7.53 5.73
C THR A 373 -0.94 8.61 6.71
N ARG A 374 0.38 8.80 6.84
CA ARG A 374 1.01 9.68 7.85
C ARG A 374 0.72 9.28 9.30
N GLU A 375 0.22 8.08 9.57
CA GLU A 375 0.08 7.60 10.96
C GLU A 375 1.46 7.63 11.65
N GLY A 376 1.51 8.21 12.85
CA GLY A 376 2.75 8.36 13.63
C GLY A 376 3.66 9.50 13.20
N ILE A 377 3.40 10.18 12.08
CA ILE A 377 4.15 11.35 11.61
C ILE A 377 3.53 12.63 12.19
N ASP A 378 4.35 13.58 12.66
CA ASP A 378 3.85 14.84 13.20
C ASP A 378 3.19 15.67 12.08
N PRO A 379 1.88 15.95 12.14
CA PRO A 379 1.20 16.72 11.11
C PRO A 379 1.67 18.17 11.02
N ASN A 380 2.31 18.71 12.06
CA ASN A 380 2.80 20.09 12.11
C ASN A 380 4.25 20.23 11.62
N ASN A 381 5.02 19.13 11.63
CA ASN A 381 6.43 19.14 11.26
C ASN A 381 6.84 17.81 10.61
N ARG A 382 6.60 17.72 9.30
CA ARG A 382 6.88 16.52 8.49
C ARG A 382 8.32 16.42 7.97
N ASP A 383 9.14 17.44 8.23
CA ASP A 383 10.55 17.45 7.86
C ASP A 383 11.43 17.27 9.11
N ASN A 384 10.85 16.71 10.19
CA ASN A 384 11.58 16.23 11.35
C ASN A 384 11.93 14.75 11.16
N ASN A 385 13.12 14.35 11.57
CA ASN A 385 13.53 12.96 11.44
C ASN A 385 13.08 12.08 12.63
N ILE A 386 12.35 12.63 13.59
CA ILE A 386 11.88 11.89 14.78
C ILE A 386 10.35 11.84 14.79
N TYR A 387 9.81 10.62 14.73
CA TYR A 387 8.38 10.34 14.74
C TYR A 387 8.04 9.22 15.69
N ASN A 388 7.02 9.42 16.54
CA ASN A 388 6.49 8.35 17.40
C ASN A 388 7.56 7.57 18.19
N SER A 389 8.61 8.26 18.67
CA SER A 389 9.80 7.70 19.34
C SER A 389 10.70 6.81 18.47
N ILE A 390 10.67 7.03 17.16
CA ILE A 390 11.53 6.38 16.16
C ILE A 390 12.25 7.47 15.39
N VAL A 391 13.57 7.40 15.34
CA VAL A 391 14.41 8.26 14.51
C VAL A 391 14.56 7.60 13.14
N LEU A 392 14.34 8.36 12.08
CA LEU A 392 14.53 7.95 10.69
C LEU A 392 15.79 8.64 10.14
N GLU A 393 16.74 7.86 9.64
CA GLU A 393 18.01 8.38 9.10
C GLU A 393 18.25 7.76 7.71
N PRO A 394 17.59 8.30 6.66
CA PRO A 394 17.82 7.85 5.31
C PRO A 394 19.26 8.14 4.88
N LEU A 395 19.86 7.24 4.10
CA LEU A 395 21.11 7.52 3.40
C LEU A 395 20.83 8.25 2.09
N ASN A 396 21.87 8.85 1.49
CA ASN A 396 21.74 9.51 0.21
C ASN A 396 21.38 8.49 -0.88
N PHE A 397 20.21 8.66 -1.49
CA PHE A 397 19.78 7.93 -2.66
C PHE A 397 19.91 8.83 -3.90
N ASN A 398 20.31 8.25 -5.04
CA ASN A 398 20.30 8.93 -6.33
C ASN A 398 20.25 7.90 -7.47
N LYS A 399 20.19 8.35 -8.72
CA LYS A 399 20.15 7.48 -9.91
C LYS A 399 21.27 6.45 -10.05
N ASN A 400 22.39 6.63 -9.33
CA ASN A 400 23.51 5.69 -9.31
C ASN A 400 23.55 4.79 -8.06
N SER A 401 22.60 4.94 -7.13
CA SER A 401 22.50 4.06 -5.96
C SER A 401 21.95 2.69 -6.40
N ASP A 402 22.53 1.63 -5.82
CA ASP A 402 22.06 0.26 -6.05
C ASP A 402 20.87 -0.12 -5.13
N LYS A 403 20.79 0.55 -3.96
CA LYS A 403 19.79 0.30 -2.93
C LYS A 403 19.28 1.60 -2.32
N TYR A 404 18.04 1.56 -1.85
CA TYR A 404 17.53 2.51 -0.87
C TYR A 404 17.83 2.00 0.53
N GLU A 405 18.36 2.87 1.38
CA GLU A 405 18.87 2.50 2.70
C GLU A 405 18.44 3.54 3.72
N MET A 406 17.95 3.09 4.87
CA MET A 406 17.54 3.96 5.96
C MET A 406 17.78 3.28 7.30
N TYR A 407 18.51 3.96 8.18
CA TYR A 407 18.56 3.54 9.57
C TYR A 407 17.29 3.98 10.28
N ILE A 408 16.79 3.10 11.15
CA ILE A 408 15.77 3.42 12.14
C ILE A 408 16.34 3.20 13.53
N GLU A 409 16.05 4.10 14.46
CA GLU A 409 16.44 3.94 15.86
C GLU A 409 15.24 4.14 16.78
N TYR A 410 14.98 3.15 17.63
CA TYR A 410 13.97 3.27 18.68
C TYR A 410 14.55 4.00 19.88
N ILE A 411 13.97 5.16 20.21
CA ILE A 411 14.40 6.01 21.33
C ILE A 411 13.37 6.04 22.48
N GLY A 412 12.41 5.11 22.47
CA GLY A 412 11.42 4.96 23.53
C GLY A 412 11.94 4.16 24.74
N GLU A 413 11.03 3.85 25.67
CA GLU A 413 11.34 3.02 26.83
C GLU A 413 11.20 1.52 26.51
N GLY A 414 12.05 0.70 27.11
CA GLY A 414 12.02 -0.76 26.97
C GLY A 414 12.88 -1.30 25.82
N GLU A 415 13.02 -2.62 25.79
CA GLU A 415 13.74 -3.34 24.74
C GLU A 415 12.81 -3.65 23.57
N VAL A 416 13.31 -3.47 22.35
CA VAL A 416 12.59 -3.82 21.14
C VAL A 416 12.48 -5.34 21.05
N ASN A 417 11.25 -5.87 20.98
CA ASN A 417 10.97 -7.30 20.82
C ASN A 417 10.69 -7.69 19.38
N ASP A 418 10.17 -6.76 18.59
CA ASP A 418 9.70 -7.04 17.24
C ASP A 418 9.71 -5.79 16.38
N ILE A 419 10.16 -5.95 15.14
CA ILE A 419 10.12 -4.91 14.12
C ILE A 419 9.50 -5.48 12.86
N LYS A 420 8.53 -4.78 12.29
CA LYS A 420 7.93 -5.09 11.01
C LYS A 420 8.10 -3.91 10.07
N VAL A 421 8.54 -4.16 8.84
CA VAL A 421 8.59 -3.17 7.77
C VAL A 421 7.76 -3.71 6.62
N ILE A 422 6.81 -2.92 6.13
CA ILE A 422 5.91 -3.32 5.03
C ILE A 422 5.96 -2.34 3.86
N ASP A 423 5.74 -2.88 2.68
CA ASP A 423 5.52 -2.17 1.43
C ASP A 423 4.07 -1.66 1.30
N ILE A 424 3.80 -0.95 0.20
CA ILE A 424 2.46 -0.43 -0.13
C ILE A 424 1.43 -1.52 -0.43
N PHE A 425 1.84 -2.77 -0.65
CA PHE A 425 0.95 -3.91 -0.92
C PHE A 425 0.73 -4.79 0.31
N GLY A 426 1.41 -4.48 1.41
CA GLY A 426 1.34 -5.19 2.68
C GLY A 426 2.33 -6.35 2.79
N ASN A 427 3.17 -6.61 1.79
CA ASN A 427 4.29 -7.53 1.97
C ASN A 427 5.35 -6.85 2.84
N GLY A 428 6.23 -7.62 3.47
CA GLY A 428 7.23 -7.02 4.32
C GLY A 428 8.18 -8.03 4.94
N VAL A 429 9.05 -7.48 5.78
CA VAL A 429 10.01 -8.24 6.58
C VAL A 429 9.77 -8.00 8.05
N ARG A 430 10.13 -9.02 8.84
CA ARG A 430 9.97 -9.00 10.29
C ARG A 430 11.23 -9.48 10.98
N LEU A 431 11.62 -8.80 12.05
CA LEU A 431 12.76 -9.16 12.88
C LEU A 431 12.31 -9.29 14.33
N TYR A 432 12.43 -10.51 14.86
CA TYR A 432 12.22 -10.81 16.28
C TYR A 432 13.52 -10.61 17.06
N ARG A 433 13.43 -10.08 18.27
CA ARG A 433 14.54 -9.81 19.20
C ARG A 433 14.36 -10.55 20.51
#